data_AF-A0A7R7TFG5-F1
#
_entry.id   AF-A0A7R7TFG5-F1
#
_cell.length_a   1.000
_cell.length_b   1.000
_cell.length_c   1.000
_cell.angle_alpha   90.00
_cell.angle_beta   90.00
_cell.angle_gamma   90.00
#
_symmetry.space_group_name_H-M   'P 1'
#
loop_
_entity.id
_entity.type
_entity.pdbx_description
1 polymer ?
#
loop_
_entity_poly.entity_id
_entity_poly.type
_entity_poly.pdbx_seq_one_letter_code
_entity_poly.pdbx_strand_id
1 'polypeptide(L)'
;MAVALKVAPSGLTYAAGVSQRKAAEILSLLLGHRYSHETLSALTDEVLEAAGAFRARPLPEEMAFVYLDGLSLKVFREGEGIVRETVYVALGIAPDGERRVLGFWLLPTESALGWEGVLGELWQRGLRRVLLFVTDGLPGLPAASPSGEHRKAIRRVYPEAEWQRCVVHGVRWSLSQVRARDRGLLAEDLRRVYGAESREEALRALEEVKAAWGSRYPGVVGLWVEDSGAFLRFYGYPKVLWPYLRSTNLMERFIREVRRGTKVRDHKFPKAEAVYKLLYLESERQAASRSEHLAGRWAERKLKGFSEVKEVLVTLDTTPSPKCLPSATCGSSGRRWTSGASQEHTPAA
;
A
#
# COMPACT_ATOMS: atom_id res chain seq x y z
N MET A 1 7.35 25.87 24.84
CA MET A 1 8.54 24.97 24.94
C MET A 1 8.40 23.84 25.96
N ALA A 2 7.77 24.03 27.13
CA ALA A 2 7.67 22.99 28.17
C ALA A 2 6.76 21.77 27.85
N VAL A 3 5.76 21.93 26.97
CA VAL A 3 4.88 20.82 26.53
C VAL A 3 5.59 19.91 25.52
N ALA A 4 6.36 20.49 24.58
CA ALA A 4 7.11 19.75 23.57
C ALA A 4 8.19 18.82 24.17
N LEU A 5 8.75 19.17 25.33
CA LEU A 5 9.73 18.34 26.07
C LEU A 5 9.09 17.21 26.91
N LYS A 6 7.79 17.28 27.23
CA LYS A 6 7.08 16.25 28.02
C LYS A 6 6.41 15.16 27.19
N VAL A 7 6.01 15.49 25.97
CA VAL A 7 5.28 14.59 25.05
C VAL A 7 6.22 13.79 24.15
N ALA A 8 7.41 14.35 23.85
CA ALA A 8 8.40 13.69 23.02
C ALA A 8 8.91 12.36 23.63
N PRO A 9 9.28 12.24 24.92
CA PRO A 9 9.80 10.99 25.46
C PRO A 9 8.73 9.88 25.55
N SER A 10 7.49 10.22 25.90
CA SER A 10 6.39 9.26 26.03
C SER A 10 5.88 8.76 24.67
N GLY A 11 5.75 9.63 23.68
CA GLY A 11 5.43 9.24 22.30
C GLY A 11 6.53 8.39 21.66
N LEU A 12 7.81 8.74 21.89
CA LEU A 12 8.95 8.00 21.35
C LEU A 12 9.15 6.63 22.01
N THR A 13 8.96 6.53 23.32
CA THR A 13 8.98 5.22 24.02
C THR A 13 7.83 4.35 23.54
N TYR A 14 6.64 4.91 23.29
CA TYR A 14 5.52 4.18 22.72
C TYR A 14 5.80 3.67 21.29
N ALA A 15 6.36 4.53 20.43
CA ALA A 15 6.76 4.18 19.06
C ALA A 15 7.85 3.08 19.06
N ALA A 16 8.86 3.23 19.91
CA ALA A 16 9.92 2.25 20.12
C ALA A 16 9.42 0.90 20.68
N GLY A 17 8.14 0.81 21.02
CA GLY A 17 7.50 -0.40 21.52
C GLY A 17 7.73 -0.63 23.01
N VAL A 18 8.09 0.39 23.79
CA VAL A 18 8.14 0.24 25.25
C VAL A 18 6.71 0.22 25.80
N SER A 19 6.38 -0.75 26.66
CA SER A 19 5.07 -0.76 27.31
C SER A 19 4.93 0.48 28.19
N GLN A 20 3.72 1.03 28.28
CA GLN A 20 3.48 2.25 29.06
C GLN A 20 3.88 2.09 30.55
N ARG A 21 3.81 0.87 31.11
CA ARG A 21 4.27 0.60 32.49
C ARG A 21 5.79 0.71 32.59
N LYS A 22 6.51 0.15 31.62
CA LYS A 22 7.98 0.20 31.58
C LYS A 22 8.50 1.60 31.21
N ALA A 23 7.77 2.32 30.36
CA ALA A 23 8.05 3.73 30.10
C ALA A 23 7.87 4.58 31.35
N ALA A 24 6.83 4.31 32.16
CA ALA A 24 6.59 5.02 33.42
C ALA A 24 7.73 4.77 34.43
N GLU A 25 8.19 3.52 34.54
CA GLU A 25 9.35 3.16 35.36
C GLU A 25 10.61 3.89 34.91
N ILE A 26 10.96 3.81 33.62
CA ILE A 26 12.16 4.46 33.06
C ILE A 26 12.12 5.97 33.21
N LEU A 27 11.00 6.61 32.86
CA LEU A 27 10.86 8.06 32.97
C LEU A 27 10.88 8.52 34.42
N SER A 28 10.35 7.70 35.34
CA SER A 28 10.41 8.03 36.77
C SER A 28 11.84 8.01 37.30
N LEU A 29 12.64 7.03 36.86
CA LEU A 29 14.05 6.94 37.23
C LEU A 29 14.89 8.08 36.63
N LEU A 30 14.67 8.40 35.36
CA LEU A 30 15.47 9.42 34.65
C LEU A 30 15.14 10.85 35.06
N LEU A 31 13.87 11.14 35.34
CA LEU A 31 13.39 12.51 35.61
C LEU A 31 13.21 12.81 37.10
N GLY A 32 13.42 11.82 37.99
CA GLY A 32 13.31 12.01 39.44
C GLY A 32 11.88 12.27 39.96
N HIS A 33 10.86 12.03 39.13
CA HIS A 33 9.45 12.23 39.49
C HIS A 33 8.65 10.95 39.22
N ARG A 34 7.70 10.59 40.08
CA ARG A 34 6.86 9.41 39.83
C ARG A 34 5.86 9.69 38.71
N TYR A 35 5.97 8.95 37.61
CA TYR A 35 4.96 8.89 36.54
C TYR A 35 4.17 7.59 36.65
N SER A 36 2.85 7.66 36.47
CA SER A 36 2.01 6.48 36.35
C SER A 36 1.82 6.09 34.88
N HIS A 37 1.44 4.83 34.64
CA HIS A 37 1.07 4.36 33.30
C HIS A 37 -0.09 5.18 32.71
N GLU A 38 -1.06 5.55 33.54
CA GLU A 38 -2.22 6.36 33.18
C GLU A 38 -1.80 7.76 32.75
N THR A 39 -0.83 8.35 33.46
CA THR A 39 -0.25 9.66 33.12
C THR A 39 0.41 9.61 31.74
N LEU A 40 1.18 8.56 31.45
CA LEU A 40 1.78 8.40 30.12
C LEU A 40 0.74 8.11 29.03
N SER A 41 -0.30 7.34 29.36
CA SER A 41 -1.42 7.12 28.44
C SER A 41 -2.09 8.44 28.06
N ALA A 42 -2.41 9.29 29.05
CA ALA A 42 -2.99 10.60 28.85
C ALA A 42 -2.07 11.53 28.03
N LEU A 43 -0.77 11.54 28.32
CA LEU A 43 0.21 12.29 27.51
C LEU A 43 0.25 11.79 26.06
N THR A 44 0.06 10.50 25.82
CA THR A 44 -0.04 9.97 24.46
C THR A 44 -1.41 10.18 23.82
N ASP A 45 -2.43 10.70 24.52
CA ASP A 45 -3.70 11.04 23.88
C ASP A 45 -3.58 12.28 22.99
N GLU A 46 -2.63 13.18 23.25
CA GLU A 46 -2.28 14.26 22.30
C GLU A 46 -1.83 13.70 20.92
N VAL A 47 -1.28 12.48 20.91
CA VAL A 47 -0.91 11.77 19.68
C VAL A 47 -2.16 11.37 18.88
N LEU A 48 -3.31 11.17 19.52
CA LEU A 48 -4.56 10.84 18.81
C LEU A 48 -5.09 12.03 18.02
N GLU A 49 -5.07 13.23 18.61
CA GLU A 49 -5.44 14.45 17.89
C GLU A 49 -4.54 14.66 16.68
N ALA A 50 -3.22 14.50 16.87
CA ALA A 50 -2.26 14.58 15.77
C ALA A 50 -2.46 13.48 14.72
N ALA A 51 -2.79 12.25 15.14
CA ALA A 51 -3.13 11.15 14.22
C ALA A 51 -4.43 11.41 13.45
N GLY A 52 -5.43 12.00 14.09
CA GLY A 52 -6.69 12.43 13.47
C GLY A 52 -6.44 13.50 12.41
N ALA A 53 -5.70 14.55 12.77
CA ALA A 53 -5.29 15.60 11.85
C ALA A 53 -4.46 15.04 10.68
N PHE A 54 -3.53 14.11 10.95
CA PHE A 54 -2.75 13.43 9.92
C PHE A 54 -3.64 12.67 8.94
N ARG A 55 -4.65 11.95 9.43
CA ARG A 55 -5.58 11.20 8.57
C ARG A 55 -6.50 12.13 7.76
N ALA A 56 -6.89 13.28 8.30
CA ALA A 56 -7.75 14.24 7.59
C ALA A 56 -6.98 15.21 6.68
N ARG A 57 -5.64 15.25 6.76
CA ARG A 57 -4.86 16.29 6.06
C ARG A 57 -5.04 16.23 4.54
N PRO A 58 -5.04 17.40 3.87
CA PRO A 58 -4.95 17.46 2.41
C PRO A 58 -3.72 16.73 1.88
N LEU A 59 -3.88 16.05 0.77
CA LEU A 59 -2.82 15.36 0.05
C LEU A 59 -2.39 16.19 -1.17
N PRO A 60 -1.13 16.05 -1.61
CA PRO A 60 -0.72 16.60 -2.90
C PRO A 60 -1.59 16.03 -4.02
N GLU A 61 -1.79 16.84 -5.05
CA GLU A 61 -2.64 16.49 -6.19
C GLU A 61 -2.09 15.31 -6.99
N GLU A 62 -0.77 15.18 -7.04
CA GLU A 62 -0.04 14.23 -7.87
C GLU A 62 0.83 13.27 -7.05
N MET A 63 0.83 12.01 -7.44
CA MET A 63 1.82 11.01 -7.04
C MET A 63 2.28 10.24 -8.28
N ALA A 64 3.58 9.95 -8.38
CA ALA A 64 4.04 9.03 -9.42
C ALA A 64 3.51 7.62 -9.12
N PHE A 65 3.80 7.11 -7.92
CA PHE A 65 3.47 5.73 -7.56
C PHE A 65 2.77 5.68 -6.21
N VAL A 66 1.78 4.81 -6.07
CA VAL A 66 1.13 4.53 -4.79
C VAL A 66 1.14 3.03 -4.53
N TYR A 67 1.77 2.63 -3.42
CA TYR A 67 1.77 1.27 -2.91
C TYR A 67 0.62 1.13 -1.92
N LEU A 68 -0.21 0.11 -2.13
CA LEU A 68 -1.29 -0.26 -1.22
C LEU A 68 -1.00 -1.64 -0.65
N ASP A 69 -1.03 -1.76 0.67
CA ASP A 69 -0.76 -3.01 1.37
C ASP A 69 -1.54 -3.08 2.68
N GLY A 70 -1.76 -4.31 3.14
CA GLY A 70 -2.54 -4.63 4.33
C GLY A 70 -1.72 -5.38 5.37
N LEU A 71 -2.01 -5.13 6.66
CA LEU A 71 -1.56 -6.02 7.73
C LEU A 71 -2.67 -6.29 8.73
N SER A 72 -2.88 -7.56 9.10
CA SER A 72 -3.81 -7.90 10.16
C SER A 72 -3.19 -7.73 11.55
N LEU A 73 -3.91 -7.06 12.44
CA LEU A 73 -3.60 -6.87 13.85
C LEU A 73 -4.70 -7.46 14.73
N LYS A 74 -4.38 -7.83 15.98
CA LYS A 74 -5.41 -8.23 16.95
C LYS A 74 -5.83 -7.02 17.78
N VAL A 75 -7.12 -6.72 17.79
CA VAL A 75 -7.69 -5.56 18.49
C VAL A 75 -8.80 -6.06 19.40
N PHE A 76 -8.84 -5.57 20.63
CA PHE A 76 -9.93 -5.83 21.54
C PHE A 76 -11.12 -4.92 21.21
N ARG A 77 -12.31 -5.53 21.11
CA ARG A 77 -13.60 -4.88 20.89
C ARG A 77 -14.53 -5.27 22.03
N GLU A 78 -15.19 -4.28 22.60
CA GLU A 78 -16.18 -4.50 23.65
C GLU A 78 -17.33 -5.35 23.10
N GLY A 79 -17.75 -6.38 23.85
CA GLY A 79 -18.76 -7.35 23.40
C GLY A 79 -18.26 -8.49 22.51
N GLU A 80 -17.16 -8.31 21.78
CA GLU A 80 -16.63 -9.33 20.85
C GLU A 80 -15.30 -9.96 21.31
N GLY A 81 -14.60 -9.34 22.26
CA GLY A 81 -13.29 -9.80 22.71
C GLY A 81 -12.19 -9.44 21.73
N ILE A 82 -11.21 -10.33 21.53
CA ILE A 82 -10.06 -10.06 20.67
C ILE A 82 -10.38 -10.50 19.24
N VAL A 83 -10.53 -9.53 18.34
CA VAL A 83 -10.80 -9.75 16.91
C VAL A 83 -9.56 -9.45 16.07
N ARG A 84 -9.50 -10.01 14.85
CA ARG A 84 -8.48 -9.67 13.87
C ARG A 84 -9.03 -8.65 12.90
N GLU A 85 -8.41 -7.48 12.85
CA GLU A 85 -8.78 -6.40 11.94
C GLU A 85 -7.62 -6.11 10.99
N THR A 86 -7.93 -5.60 9.81
CA THR A 86 -6.94 -5.27 8.79
C THR A 86 -6.64 -3.78 8.83
N VAL A 87 -5.35 -3.47 8.97
CA VAL A 87 -4.81 -2.13 8.73
C VAL A 87 -4.43 -2.02 7.26
N TYR A 88 -5.05 -1.08 6.58
CA TYR A 88 -4.73 -0.69 5.21
C TYR A 88 -3.74 0.45 5.26
N VAL A 89 -2.70 0.43 4.43
CA VAL A 89 -1.68 1.47 4.36
C VAL A 89 -1.49 1.91 2.91
N ALA A 90 -1.49 3.22 2.69
CA ALA A 90 -1.14 3.82 1.41
C ALA A 90 0.19 4.58 1.52
N LEU A 91 1.17 4.18 0.73
CA LEU A 91 2.49 4.83 0.64
C LEU A 91 2.68 5.40 -0.76
N GLY A 92 2.81 6.72 -0.85
CA GLY A 92 3.04 7.45 -2.08
C GLY A 92 4.52 7.74 -2.33
N ILE A 93 4.87 7.82 -3.61
CA ILE A 93 6.13 8.36 -4.11
C ILE A 93 5.78 9.49 -5.08
N ALA A 94 6.22 10.70 -4.76
CA ALA A 94 6.04 11.87 -5.61
C ALA A 94 6.94 11.78 -6.87
N PRO A 95 6.64 12.54 -7.93
CA PRO A 95 7.47 12.58 -9.14
C PRO A 95 8.94 12.96 -8.91
N ASP A 96 9.24 13.66 -7.82
CA ASP A 96 10.60 14.02 -7.43
C ASP A 96 11.29 12.98 -6.52
N GLY A 97 10.63 11.85 -6.26
CA GLY A 97 11.14 10.75 -5.45
C GLY A 97 10.95 10.91 -3.94
N GLU A 98 10.23 11.95 -3.47
CA GLU A 98 9.82 12.06 -2.07
C GLU A 98 8.85 10.92 -1.73
N ARG A 99 9.08 10.27 -0.58
CA ARG A 99 8.22 9.18 -0.08
C ARG A 99 7.35 9.68 1.05
N ARG A 100 6.07 9.30 1.05
CA ARG A 100 5.12 9.74 2.07
C ARG A 100 4.09 8.66 2.37
N VAL A 101 3.79 8.46 3.65
CA VAL A 101 2.60 7.71 4.06
C VAL A 101 1.38 8.61 3.83
N LEU A 102 0.52 8.24 2.89
CA LEU A 102 -0.66 9.02 2.50
C LEU A 102 -1.79 8.83 3.51
N GLY A 103 -1.93 7.63 4.07
CA GLY A 103 -2.94 7.33 5.06
C GLY A 103 -2.88 5.89 5.55
N PHE A 104 -3.65 5.65 6.60
CA PHE A 104 -3.89 4.32 7.13
C PHE A 104 -5.31 4.22 7.68
N TRP A 105 -5.89 3.03 7.56
CA TRP A 105 -7.28 2.73 7.93
C TRP A 105 -7.35 1.41 8.65
N LEU A 106 -8.17 1.32 9.69
CA LEU A 106 -8.44 0.07 10.40
C LEU A 106 -9.87 -0.36 10.07
N LEU A 107 -10.02 -1.47 9.35
CA LEU A 107 -11.31 -2.02 8.97
C LEU A 107 -11.45 -3.47 9.49
N PRO A 108 -12.68 -3.94 9.78
CA PRO A 108 -12.90 -5.27 10.36
C PRO A 108 -12.33 -6.40 9.51
N THR A 109 -12.50 -6.31 8.19
CA THR A 109 -12.05 -7.33 7.25
C THR A 109 -11.40 -6.71 6.02
N GLU A 110 -10.56 -7.51 5.35
CA GLU A 110 -10.06 -7.12 4.04
C GLU A 110 -11.15 -7.32 2.98
N SER A 111 -11.53 -6.26 2.26
CA SER A 111 -12.59 -6.33 1.25
C SER A 111 -12.40 -5.32 0.12
N ALA A 112 -12.98 -5.61 -1.05
CA ALA A 112 -13.02 -4.68 -2.17
C ALA A 112 -13.66 -3.34 -1.82
N LEU A 113 -14.77 -3.38 -1.07
CA LEU A 113 -15.47 -2.18 -0.60
C LEU A 113 -14.58 -1.35 0.34
N GLY A 114 -13.82 -2.02 1.20
CA GLY A 114 -12.81 -1.36 2.04
C GLY A 114 -11.79 -0.60 1.20
N TRP A 115 -11.24 -1.24 0.17
CA TRP A 115 -10.29 -0.60 -0.75
C TRP A 115 -10.91 0.54 -1.58
N GLU A 116 -12.15 0.41 -2.04
CA GLU A 116 -12.86 1.50 -2.73
C GLU A 116 -13.06 2.72 -1.81
N GLY A 117 -13.43 2.48 -0.54
CA GLY A 117 -13.52 3.54 0.48
C GLY A 117 -12.19 4.24 0.73
N VAL A 118 -11.10 3.46 0.85
CA VAL A 118 -9.73 4.00 0.99
C VAL A 118 -9.35 4.89 -0.19
N LEU A 119 -9.59 4.42 -1.42
CA LEU A 119 -9.29 5.18 -2.64
C LEU A 119 -10.15 6.45 -2.75
N GLY A 120 -11.43 6.35 -2.39
CA GLY A 120 -12.35 7.48 -2.34
C GLY A 120 -11.92 8.55 -1.32
N GLU A 121 -11.44 8.16 -0.15
CA GLU A 121 -10.92 9.10 0.85
C GLU A 121 -9.63 9.78 0.36
N LEU A 122 -8.70 9.04 -0.26
CA LEU A 122 -7.51 9.62 -0.90
C LEU A 122 -7.91 10.68 -1.94
N TRP A 123 -8.93 10.38 -2.74
CA TRP A 123 -9.47 11.30 -3.74
C TRP A 123 -10.07 12.54 -3.07
N GLN A 124 -10.94 12.38 -2.07
CA GLN A 124 -11.55 13.50 -1.35
C GLN A 124 -10.52 14.41 -0.69
N ARG A 125 -9.41 13.85 -0.20
CA ARG A 125 -8.30 14.60 0.41
C ARG A 125 -7.41 15.33 -0.60
N GLY A 126 -7.63 15.15 -1.90
CA GLY A 126 -6.99 15.95 -2.95
C GLY A 126 -6.06 15.18 -3.88
N LEU A 127 -5.80 13.89 -3.65
CA LEU A 127 -5.00 13.09 -4.58
C LEU A 127 -5.83 12.83 -5.85
N ARG A 128 -5.47 13.46 -6.97
CA ARG A 128 -6.21 13.39 -8.24
C ARG A 128 -5.49 12.56 -9.29
N ARG A 129 -4.17 12.70 -9.37
CA ARG A 129 -3.35 12.10 -10.42
C ARG A 129 -2.37 11.11 -9.81
N VAL A 130 -2.44 9.87 -10.29
CA VAL A 130 -1.55 8.77 -9.90
C VAL A 130 -1.18 8.01 -11.16
N LEU A 131 0.12 7.87 -11.47
CA LEU A 131 0.54 7.12 -12.66
C LEU A 131 0.34 5.62 -12.47
N LEU A 132 0.80 5.08 -11.32
CA LEU A 132 0.76 3.65 -11.04
C LEU A 132 0.35 3.34 -9.60
N PHE A 133 -0.68 2.51 -9.45
CA PHE A 133 -0.95 1.80 -8.20
C PHE A 133 -0.28 0.44 -8.20
N VAL A 134 0.44 0.10 -7.13
CA VAL A 134 1.05 -1.21 -6.90
C VAL A 134 0.37 -1.87 -5.71
N THR A 135 -0.30 -3.01 -5.95
CA THR A 135 -1.03 -3.75 -4.90
C THR A 135 -0.60 -5.21 -4.88
N ASP A 136 -0.79 -5.90 -3.76
CA ASP A 136 -0.48 -7.34 -3.63
C ASP A 136 -1.32 -8.24 -4.55
N GLY A 137 -2.55 -7.83 -4.86
CA GLY A 137 -3.52 -8.56 -5.67
C GLY A 137 -3.88 -9.91 -5.07
N LEU A 138 -4.06 -10.00 -3.74
CA LEU A 138 -4.19 -11.27 -3.01
C LEU A 138 -5.03 -12.34 -3.74
N PRO A 139 -4.48 -13.54 -4.00
CA PRO A 139 -5.22 -14.68 -4.52
C PRO A 139 -5.87 -15.45 -3.37
N GLY A 140 -7.20 -15.44 -3.29
CA GLY A 140 -7.90 -16.14 -2.20
C GLY A 140 -9.42 -16.35 -2.33
N LEU A 141 -10.05 -16.00 -3.46
CA LEU A 141 -11.46 -16.29 -3.70
C LEU A 141 -11.62 -17.30 -4.83
N PRO A 142 -12.46 -18.35 -4.67
CA PRO A 142 -12.65 -19.36 -5.69
C PRO A 142 -13.31 -18.78 -6.95
N ALA A 143 -12.69 -19.05 -8.10
CA ALA A 143 -13.27 -19.07 -9.45
C ALA A 143 -14.03 -17.82 -9.95
N ALA A 144 -13.42 -16.63 -9.89
CA ALA A 144 -13.65 -15.51 -10.83
C ALA A 144 -12.59 -14.39 -10.63
N SER A 145 -11.30 -14.71 -10.82
CA SER A 145 -10.13 -13.80 -10.79
C SER A 145 -10.05 -12.78 -9.62
N PRO A 146 -9.35 -13.14 -8.51
CA PRO A 146 -9.06 -12.24 -7.38
C PRO A 146 -8.17 -11.03 -7.73
N SER A 147 -7.52 -11.01 -8.89
CA SER A 147 -6.82 -9.84 -9.45
C SER A 147 -7.77 -8.69 -9.80
N GLY A 148 -9.06 -8.97 -9.89
CA GLY A 148 -10.05 -8.08 -10.48
C GLY A 148 -10.53 -6.97 -9.56
N GLU A 149 -10.65 -7.19 -8.25
CA GLU A 149 -11.39 -6.27 -7.37
C GLU A 149 -10.62 -5.00 -7.02
N HIS A 150 -9.34 -5.10 -6.62
CA HIS A 150 -8.49 -3.91 -6.45
C HIS A 150 -8.39 -3.12 -7.74
N ARG A 151 -8.17 -3.82 -8.87
CA ARG A 151 -8.09 -3.20 -10.19
C ARG A 151 -9.40 -2.50 -10.57
N LYS A 152 -10.56 -3.09 -10.28
CA LYS A 152 -11.88 -2.48 -10.52
C LYS A 152 -12.08 -1.23 -9.66
N ALA A 153 -11.75 -1.30 -8.37
CA ALA A 153 -11.84 -0.16 -7.45
C ALA A 153 -10.93 0.99 -7.90
N ILE A 154 -9.67 0.68 -8.24
CA ILE A 154 -8.72 1.66 -8.77
C ILE A 154 -9.25 2.27 -10.06
N ARG A 155 -9.69 1.48 -11.04
CA ARG A 155 -10.24 1.99 -12.30
C ARG A 155 -11.49 2.86 -12.12
N ARG A 156 -12.27 2.61 -11.07
CA ARG A 156 -13.49 3.37 -10.77
C ARG A 156 -13.18 4.73 -10.16
N VAL A 157 -12.19 4.81 -9.27
CA VAL A 157 -11.83 6.06 -8.58
C VAL A 157 -10.76 6.85 -9.33
N TYR A 158 -9.77 6.17 -9.91
CA TYR A 158 -8.64 6.71 -10.67
C TYR A 158 -8.58 6.05 -12.06
N PRO A 159 -9.46 6.42 -13.00
CA PRO A 159 -9.58 5.76 -14.30
C PRO A 159 -8.33 5.89 -15.18
N GLU A 160 -7.57 6.98 -15.03
CA GLU A 160 -6.34 7.22 -15.77
C GLU A 160 -5.11 6.52 -15.15
N ALA A 161 -5.22 6.04 -13.91
CA ALA A 161 -4.11 5.39 -13.24
C ALA A 161 -3.91 3.97 -13.75
N GLU A 162 -2.66 3.62 -14.01
CA GLU A 162 -2.29 2.24 -14.29
C GLU A 162 -2.28 1.42 -13.00
N TRP A 163 -2.40 0.10 -13.16
CA TRP A 163 -2.31 -0.84 -12.05
C TRP A 163 -1.25 -1.90 -12.33
N GLN A 164 -0.43 -2.14 -11.31
CA GLN A 164 0.57 -3.20 -11.28
C GLN A 164 0.30 -4.14 -10.12
N ARG A 165 0.38 -5.44 -10.43
CA ARG A 165 0.46 -6.46 -9.40
C ARG A 165 1.87 -6.51 -8.84
N CYS A 166 1.99 -6.53 -7.53
CA CYS A 166 3.26 -6.61 -6.84
C CYS A 166 4.00 -7.91 -7.16
N VAL A 167 5.18 -7.77 -7.79
CA VAL A 167 6.08 -8.87 -8.13
C VAL A 167 6.48 -9.69 -6.89
N VAL A 168 6.82 -9.03 -5.78
CA VAL A 168 7.28 -9.72 -4.56
C VAL A 168 6.17 -10.57 -3.94
N HIS A 169 4.93 -10.06 -3.90
CA HIS A 169 3.79 -10.81 -3.42
C HIS A 169 3.47 -11.99 -4.35
N GLY A 170 3.53 -11.78 -5.67
CA GLY A 170 3.42 -12.86 -6.66
C GLY A 170 4.44 -13.97 -6.44
N VAL A 171 5.72 -13.62 -6.33
CA VAL A 171 6.81 -14.59 -6.07
C VAL A 171 6.59 -15.32 -4.75
N ARG A 172 6.28 -14.61 -3.65
CA ARG A 172 6.04 -15.25 -2.34
C ARG A 172 4.89 -16.23 -2.38
N TRP A 173 3.78 -15.86 -3.03
CA TRP A 173 2.66 -16.76 -3.21
C TRP A 173 3.07 -17.97 -4.05
N SER A 174 3.73 -17.77 -5.21
CA SER A 174 4.20 -18.88 -6.04
C SER A 174 5.09 -19.86 -5.28
N LEU A 175 6.01 -19.36 -4.46
CA LEU A 175 6.90 -20.23 -3.66
C LEU A 175 6.17 -20.96 -2.53
N SER A 176 5.05 -20.44 -2.03
CA SER A 176 4.22 -21.11 -1.02
C SER A 176 3.37 -22.23 -1.63
N GLN A 177 3.05 -22.16 -2.92
CA GLN A 177 2.26 -23.17 -3.65
C GLN A 177 3.09 -24.38 -4.12
N VAL A 178 4.41 -24.34 -4.02
CA VAL A 178 5.28 -25.41 -4.53
C VAL A 178 6.01 -26.18 -3.43
N ARG A 179 6.46 -27.39 -3.79
CA ARG A 179 7.25 -28.26 -2.89
C ARG A 179 8.57 -27.60 -2.53
N ALA A 180 9.05 -27.83 -1.30
CA ALA A 180 10.28 -27.21 -0.79
C ALA A 180 11.50 -27.39 -1.71
N ARG A 181 11.66 -28.59 -2.30
CA ARG A 181 12.76 -28.92 -3.22
C ARG A 181 12.79 -28.07 -4.50
N ASP A 182 11.64 -27.55 -4.92
CA ASP A 182 11.52 -26.80 -6.17
C ASP A 182 11.56 -25.28 -5.96
N ARG A 183 11.45 -24.81 -4.70
CA ARG A 183 11.37 -23.37 -4.38
C ARG A 183 12.58 -22.59 -4.86
N GLY A 184 13.79 -23.14 -4.72
CA GLY A 184 15.02 -22.47 -5.16
C GLY A 184 15.04 -22.25 -6.67
N LEU A 185 14.82 -23.32 -7.43
CA LEU A 185 14.82 -23.30 -8.90
C LEU A 185 13.72 -22.38 -9.44
N LEU A 186 12.49 -22.50 -8.93
CA LEU A 186 11.39 -21.63 -9.35
C LEU A 186 11.67 -20.16 -9.02
N ALA A 187 12.29 -19.85 -7.87
CA ALA A 187 12.63 -18.47 -7.50
C ALA A 187 13.66 -17.87 -8.48
N GLU A 188 14.63 -18.67 -8.95
CA GLU A 188 15.60 -18.25 -9.96
C GLU A 188 14.94 -18.02 -11.31
N ASP A 189 14.09 -18.94 -11.76
CA ASP A 189 13.40 -18.81 -13.05
C ASP A 189 12.46 -17.59 -13.06
N LEU A 190 11.68 -17.39 -12.00
CA LEU A 190 10.86 -16.19 -11.85
C LEU A 190 11.71 -14.92 -11.77
N ARG A 191 12.90 -14.98 -11.16
CA ARG A 191 13.84 -13.84 -11.16
C ARG A 191 14.32 -13.50 -12.56
N ARG A 192 14.47 -14.44 -13.48
CA ARG A 192 14.80 -14.13 -14.88
C ARG A 192 13.68 -13.36 -15.57
N VAL A 193 12.42 -13.61 -15.21
CA VAL A 193 11.25 -12.88 -15.75
C VAL A 193 11.25 -11.40 -15.34
N TYR A 194 11.15 -11.10 -14.04
CA TYR A 194 11.12 -9.70 -13.58
C TYR A 194 12.50 -9.03 -13.53
N GLY A 195 13.55 -9.83 -13.73
CA GLY A 195 14.95 -9.43 -13.76
C GLY A 195 15.46 -9.01 -15.13
N ALA A 196 14.73 -9.30 -16.20
CA ALA A 196 15.17 -9.08 -17.58
C ALA A 196 15.42 -7.60 -17.92
N GLU A 197 16.14 -7.36 -19.02
CA GLU A 197 16.56 -6.02 -19.44
C GLU A 197 15.53 -5.35 -20.38
N SER A 198 14.47 -6.07 -20.76
CA SER A 198 13.34 -5.58 -21.53
C SER A 198 12.07 -6.38 -21.25
N ARG A 199 10.90 -5.82 -21.65
CA ARG A 199 9.62 -6.53 -21.54
C ARG A 199 9.58 -7.76 -22.45
N GLU A 200 10.20 -7.68 -23.61
CA GLU A 200 10.28 -8.75 -24.60
C GLU A 200 11.10 -9.93 -24.07
N GLU A 201 12.24 -9.65 -23.43
CA GLU A 201 13.03 -10.68 -22.74
C GLU A 201 12.28 -11.30 -21.56
N ALA A 202 11.56 -10.49 -20.78
CA ALA A 202 10.75 -10.99 -19.67
C ALA A 202 9.67 -11.96 -20.14
N LEU A 203 9.00 -11.67 -21.27
CA LEU A 203 7.99 -12.55 -21.86
C LEU A 203 8.60 -13.85 -22.40
N ARG A 204 9.82 -13.79 -22.98
CA ARG A 204 10.55 -15.02 -23.37
C ARG A 204 10.89 -15.88 -22.16
N ALA A 205 11.43 -15.29 -21.10
CA ALA A 205 11.71 -16.00 -19.86
C ALA A 205 10.43 -16.58 -19.22
N LEU A 206 9.28 -15.92 -19.40
CA LEU A 206 8.01 -16.44 -18.91
C LEU A 206 7.54 -17.69 -19.69
N GLU A 207 7.78 -17.74 -21.00
CA GLU A 207 7.51 -18.96 -21.78
C GLU A 207 8.43 -20.13 -21.35
N GLU A 208 9.68 -19.85 -20.97
CA GLU A 208 10.57 -20.86 -20.37
C GLU A 208 10.04 -21.36 -19.02
N VAL A 209 9.58 -20.46 -18.15
CA VAL A 209 8.92 -20.83 -16.88
C VAL A 209 7.70 -21.71 -17.14
N LYS A 210 6.88 -21.35 -18.13
CA LYS A 210 5.69 -22.11 -18.51
C LYS A 210 6.04 -23.50 -19.02
N ALA A 211 7.08 -23.64 -19.83
CA ALA A 211 7.57 -24.94 -20.30
C ALA A 211 8.11 -25.80 -19.15
N ALA A 212 8.90 -25.22 -18.25
CA ALA A 212 9.54 -25.93 -17.15
C ALA A 212 8.57 -26.36 -16.04
N TRP A 213 7.58 -25.50 -15.72
CA TRP A 213 6.74 -25.66 -14.54
C TRP A 213 5.26 -25.89 -14.84
N GLY A 214 4.79 -25.67 -16.06
CA GLY A 214 3.37 -25.67 -16.41
C GLY A 214 2.64 -26.98 -16.13
N SER A 215 3.32 -28.12 -16.32
CA SER A 215 2.74 -29.45 -16.02
C SER A 215 2.69 -29.75 -14.52
N ARG A 216 3.67 -29.27 -13.74
CA ARG A 216 3.82 -29.57 -12.30
C ARG A 216 3.02 -28.61 -11.43
N TYR A 217 2.99 -27.33 -11.80
CA TYR A 217 2.40 -26.23 -11.04
C TYR A 217 1.54 -25.33 -11.92
N PRO A 218 0.47 -25.86 -12.55
CA PRO A 218 -0.35 -25.12 -13.50
C PRO A 218 -0.98 -23.86 -12.90
N GLY A 219 -1.39 -23.87 -11.62
CA GLY A 219 -1.93 -22.68 -10.96
C GLY A 219 -0.91 -21.56 -10.76
N VAL A 220 0.36 -21.90 -10.52
CA VAL A 220 1.43 -20.91 -10.41
C VAL A 220 1.71 -20.28 -11.77
N VAL A 221 1.92 -21.11 -12.79
CA VAL A 221 2.19 -20.63 -14.15
C VAL A 221 1.00 -19.85 -14.70
N GLY A 222 -0.22 -20.32 -14.47
CA GLY A 222 -1.47 -19.65 -14.86
C GLY A 222 -1.52 -18.21 -14.34
N LEU A 223 -1.23 -17.99 -13.05
CA LEU A 223 -1.16 -16.63 -12.48
C LEU A 223 -0.17 -15.74 -13.24
N TRP A 224 1.05 -16.22 -13.48
CA TRP A 224 2.09 -15.41 -14.13
C TRP A 224 1.81 -15.14 -15.61
N VAL A 225 1.18 -16.07 -16.32
CA VAL A 225 0.79 -15.91 -17.72
C VAL A 225 -0.39 -14.95 -17.85
N GLU A 226 -1.46 -15.17 -17.10
CA GLU A 226 -2.69 -14.37 -17.13
C GLU A 226 -2.43 -12.93 -16.69
N ASP A 227 -1.67 -12.75 -15.60
CA ASP A 227 -1.34 -11.43 -15.04
C ASP A 227 0.04 -10.91 -15.49
N SER A 228 0.63 -11.48 -16.55
CA SER A 228 1.94 -11.05 -17.08
C SER A 228 1.98 -9.54 -17.36
N GLY A 229 0.94 -8.99 -17.99
CA GLY A 229 0.83 -7.55 -18.25
C GLY A 229 0.76 -6.71 -16.96
N ALA A 230 0.22 -7.25 -15.87
CA ALA A 230 0.12 -6.57 -14.59
C ALA A 230 1.45 -6.66 -13.80
N PHE A 231 2.11 -7.81 -13.80
CA PHE A 231 3.41 -7.98 -13.15
C PHE A 231 4.53 -7.18 -13.84
N LEU A 232 4.46 -7.08 -15.16
CA LEU A 232 5.50 -6.49 -16.00
C LEU A 232 5.21 -5.03 -16.38
N ARG A 233 4.19 -4.40 -15.77
CA ARG A 233 3.77 -3.03 -16.03
C ARG A 233 4.89 -2.01 -15.85
N PHE A 234 5.79 -2.26 -14.89
CA PHE A 234 6.94 -1.40 -14.60
C PHE A 234 7.90 -1.21 -15.78
N TYR A 235 7.95 -2.12 -16.76
CA TYR A 235 8.79 -1.93 -17.95
C TYR A 235 8.35 -0.74 -18.82
N GLY A 236 7.12 -0.25 -18.66
CA GLY A 236 6.66 0.99 -19.29
C GLY A 236 7.20 2.27 -18.65
N TYR A 237 7.92 2.15 -17.52
CA TYR A 237 8.50 3.28 -16.80
C TYR A 237 10.02 3.33 -17.01
N PRO A 238 10.68 4.47 -16.77
CA PRO A 238 12.11 4.59 -16.91
C PRO A 238 12.90 3.53 -16.12
N LYS A 239 13.91 2.93 -16.76
CA LYS A 239 14.68 1.80 -16.24
C LYS A 239 15.29 2.04 -14.86
N VAL A 240 15.71 3.27 -14.57
CA VAL A 240 16.24 3.67 -13.27
C VAL A 240 15.24 3.47 -12.12
N LEU A 241 13.93 3.42 -12.41
CA LEU A 241 12.86 3.23 -11.43
C LEU A 241 12.49 1.76 -11.20
N TRP A 242 12.86 0.85 -12.11
CA TRP A 242 12.49 -0.57 -12.02
C TRP A 242 12.87 -1.23 -10.69
N PRO A 243 14.04 -0.97 -10.07
CA PRO A 243 14.38 -1.55 -8.77
C PRO A 243 13.37 -1.22 -7.66
N TYR A 244 12.73 -0.04 -7.73
CA TYR A 244 11.68 0.35 -6.78
C TYR A 244 10.35 -0.31 -7.13
N LEU A 245 9.98 -0.35 -8.42
CA LEU A 245 8.68 -0.88 -8.85
C LEU A 245 8.58 -2.42 -8.73
N ARG A 246 9.67 -3.15 -8.94
CA ARG A 246 9.70 -4.62 -8.80
C ARG A 246 10.00 -5.10 -7.37
N SER A 247 10.16 -4.19 -6.41
CA SER A 247 10.37 -4.51 -4.99
C SER A 247 9.31 -3.86 -4.10
N THR A 248 9.09 -4.45 -2.93
CA THR A 248 8.21 -3.90 -1.88
C THR A 248 9.01 -3.41 -0.68
N ASN A 249 10.32 -3.24 -0.83
CA ASN A 249 11.22 -2.89 0.27
C ASN A 249 10.76 -1.66 1.06
N LEU A 250 10.14 -0.69 0.36
CA LEU A 250 9.63 0.52 0.98
C LEU A 250 8.46 0.21 1.93
N MET A 251 7.42 -0.43 1.42
CA MET A 251 6.25 -0.82 2.19
C MET A 251 6.58 -1.84 3.27
N GLU A 252 7.39 -2.85 2.95
CA GLU A 252 7.80 -3.89 3.90
C GLU A 252 8.58 -3.34 5.08
N ARG A 253 9.39 -2.30 4.87
CA ARG A 253 10.09 -1.64 5.97
C ARG A 253 9.09 -0.94 6.91
N PHE A 254 8.13 -0.20 6.37
CA PHE A 254 7.06 0.42 7.16
C PHE A 254 6.30 -0.64 7.96
N ILE A 255 5.80 -1.67 7.30
CA ILE A 255 5.06 -2.77 7.93
C ILE A 255 5.90 -3.49 8.97
N ARG A 256 7.20 -3.69 8.73
CA ARG A 256 8.12 -4.32 9.68
C ARG A 256 8.28 -3.51 10.96
N GLU A 257 8.41 -2.19 10.86
CA GLU A 257 8.50 -1.32 12.04
C GLU A 257 7.19 -1.30 12.83
N VAL A 258 6.04 -1.23 12.15
CA VAL A 258 4.72 -1.37 12.81
C VAL A 258 4.62 -2.73 13.53
N ARG A 259 4.98 -3.83 12.86
CA ARG A 259 5.00 -5.18 13.46
C ARG A 259 5.95 -5.25 14.66
N ARG A 260 7.11 -4.60 14.61
CA ARG A 260 8.05 -4.52 15.74
C ARG A 260 7.39 -3.82 16.94
N GLY A 261 6.70 -2.71 16.71
CA GLY A 261 5.92 -2.03 17.74
C GLY A 261 4.82 -2.92 18.34
N THR A 262 4.23 -3.82 17.56
CA THR A 262 3.18 -4.72 18.07
C THR A 262 3.68 -5.85 18.97
N LYS A 263 4.94 -6.31 18.80
CA LYS A 263 5.49 -7.48 19.53
C LYS A 263 5.48 -7.27 21.05
N VAL A 264 5.85 -6.08 21.50
CA VAL A 264 5.93 -5.77 22.95
C VAL A 264 4.55 -5.63 23.59
N ARG A 265 3.49 -5.57 22.77
CA ARG A 265 2.09 -5.52 23.19
C ARG A 265 1.40 -6.88 23.08
N ASP A 266 2.17 -7.99 22.98
CA ASP A 266 1.66 -9.34 22.71
C ASP A 266 0.75 -9.40 21.46
N HIS A 267 1.05 -8.54 20.48
CA HIS A 267 0.25 -8.34 19.27
C HIS A 267 -1.23 -7.97 19.50
N LYS A 268 -1.60 -7.53 20.70
CA LYS A 268 -2.97 -7.19 21.10
C LYS A 268 -3.08 -5.71 21.44
N PHE A 269 -4.05 -5.05 20.83
CA PHE A 269 -4.37 -3.66 21.14
C PHE A 269 -5.60 -3.59 22.03
N PRO A 270 -5.59 -2.80 23.11
CA PRO A 270 -6.74 -2.69 24.01
C PRO A 270 -7.92 -1.95 23.38
N LYS A 271 -7.66 -1.06 22.42
CA LYS A 271 -8.66 -0.30 21.66
C LYS A 271 -8.11 0.07 20.28
N ALA A 272 -8.99 0.45 19.35
CA ALA A 272 -8.63 0.87 17.99
C ALA A 272 -7.72 2.12 17.96
N GLU A 273 -7.95 3.06 18.87
CA GLU A 273 -7.19 4.31 19.00
C GLU A 273 -5.71 4.04 19.24
N ALA A 274 -5.39 2.99 20.00
CA ALA A 274 -4.01 2.59 20.26
C ALA A 274 -3.28 2.12 18.98
N VAL A 275 -4.01 1.55 18.01
CA VAL A 275 -3.47 1.20 16.69
C VAL A 275 -3.11 2.47 15.94
N TYR A 276 -4.01 3.47 15.92
CA TYR A 276 -3.77 4.74 15.24
C TYR A 276 -2.59 5.52 15.84
N LYS A 277 -2.40 5.50 17.16
CA LYS A 277 -1.19 6.08 17.80
C LYS A 277 0.08 5.47 17.23
N LEU A 278 0.15 4.13 17.17
CA LEU A 278 1.33 3.44 16.67
C LEU A 278 1.59 3.76 15.19
N LEU A 279 0.56 3.69 14.36
CA LEU A 279 0.68 3.95 12.91
C LEU A 279 1.12 5.38 12.63
N TYR A 280 0.54 6.35 13.35
CA TYR A 280 0.93 7.75 13.24
C TYR A 280 2.38 7.96 13.68
N LEU A 281 2.78 7.46 14.85
CA LEU A 281 4.13 7.63 15.36
C LEU A 281 5.18 6.96 14.45
N GLU A 282 4.89 5.80 13.86
CA GLU A 282 5.79 5.17 12.89
C GLU A 282 5.82 5.90 11.54
N SER A 283 4.71 6.53 11.14
CA SER A 283 4.68 7.42 9.98
C SER A 283 5.53 8.67 10.23
N GLU A 284 5.38 9.29 11.38
CA GLU A 284 6.19 10.44 11.82
C GLU A 284 7.64 10.06 11.98
N ARG A 285 7.98 8.90 12.56
CA ARG A 285 9.38 8.44 12.67
C ARG A 285 10.06 8.24 11.31
N GLN A 286 9.27 7.90 10.27
CA GLN A 286 9.77 7.83 8.90
C GLN A 286 9.81 9.21 8.22
N ALA A 287 8.90 10.11 8.58
CA ALA A 287 8.83 11.47 8.07
C ALA A 287 9.83 12.43 8.75
N ALA A 288 10.15 12.20 10.02
CA ALA A 288 10.83 13.13 10.91
C ALA A 288 12.32 13.19 10.60
N SER A 289 12.68 14.27 9.92
CA SER A 289 14.02 14.85 9.87
C SER A 289 14.23 16.01 10.86
N ARG A 290 13.28 16.30 11.76
CA ARG A 290 13.27 17.56 12.53
C ARG A 290 14.00 17.57 13.88
N SER A 291 14.74 16.54 14.25
CA SER A 291 15.63 16.60 15.42
C SER A 291 16.86 15.73 15.20
N GLU A 292 18.04 16.33 15.31
CA GLU A 292 19.37 15.73 15.15
C GLU A 292 19.56 14.43 15.97
N HIS A 293 18.73 14.18 16.98
CA HIS A 293 18.92 13.11 17.96
C HIS A 293 18.05 11.86 17.74
N LEU A 294 17.13 11.85 16.77
CA LEU A 294 16.25 10.68 16.51
C LEU A 294 16.06 10.35 15.02
N ALA A 295 17.05 10.69 14.20
CA ALA A 295 16.95 10.68 12.75
C ALA A 295 16.71 9.29 12.13
N GLY A 296 15.47 9.03 11.74
CA GLY A 296 15.13 8.15 10.62
C GLY A 296 15.33 8.92 9.31
N ARG A 297 16.40 8.61 8.56
CA ARG A 297 16.82 9.32 7.33
C ARG A 297 15.94 9.05 6.09
N TRP A 298 14.61 9.03 6.23
CA TRP A 298 13.70 8.51 5.20
C TRP A 298 13.00 9.58 4.35
N ALA A 299 12.47 10.66 4.93
CA ALA A 299 11.77 11.70 4.17
C ALA A 299 12.67 12.50 3.21
N GLU A 300 13.89 12.86 3.64
CA GLU A 300 14.75 13.77 2.84
C GLU A 300 15.54 13.08 1.72
N ARG A 301 15.84 11.78 1.85
CA ARG A 301 16.53 11.06 0.77
C ARG A 301 15.54 10.73 -0.32
N LYS A 302 15.35 11.66 -1.24
CA LYS A 302 14.74 11.39 -2.54
C LYS A 302 15.33 10.12 -3.13
N LEU A 303 14.46 9.27 -3.65
CA LEU A 303 14.90 8.03 -4.28
C LEU A 303 15.82 8.38 -5.45
N LYS A 304 16.95 7.67 -5.56
CA LYS A 304 17.93 7.89 -6.61
C LYS A 304 17.28 7.68 -7.98
N GLY A 305 17.66 8.48 -8.96
CA GLY A 305 17.13 8.40 -10.33
C GLY A 305 15.81 9.12 -10.57
N PHE A 306 15.00 9.44 -9.55
CA PHE A 306 13.74 10.18 -9.76
C PHE A 306 13.96 11.59 -10.29
N SER A 307 15.03 12.27 -9.83
CA SER A 307 15.39 13.59 -10.34
C SER A 307 15.72 13.59 -11.84
N GLU A 308 16.30 12.50 -12.35
CA GLU A 308 16.71 12.35 -13.75
C GLU A 308 15.52 12.12 -14.68
N VAL A 309 14.41 11.60 -14.15
CA VAL A 309 13.24 11.18 -14.95
C VAL A 309 11.97 11.93 -14.59
N LYS A 310 12.08 12.99 -13.77
CA LYS A 310 10.93 13.77 -13.29
C LYS A 310 10.10 14.31 -14.45
N GLU A 311 10.73 14.89 -15.47
CA GLU A 311 10.05 15.42 -16.66
C GLU A 311 9.33 14.33 -17.45
N VAL A 312 9.95 13.14 -17.57
CA VAL A 312 9.32 11.98 -18.21
C VAL A 312 8.07 11.55 -17.43
N LEU A 313 8.14 11.50 -16.09
CA LEU A 313 7.00 11.15 -15.24
C LEU A 313 5.86 12.18 -15.35
N VAL A 314 6.17 13.48 -15.39
CA VAL A 314 5.18 14.54 -15.60
C VAL A 314 4.55 14.44 -16.99
N THR A 315 5.33 14.08 -18.01
CA THR A 315 4.81 13.93 -19.39
C THR A 315 3.90 12.70 -19.52
N LEU A 316 4.24 11.59 -18.85
CA LEU A 316 3.38 10.39 -18.79
C LEU A 316 2.01 10.68 -18.16
N ASP A 317 1.91 11.68 -17.27
CA ASP A 317 0.65 12.14 -16.67
C ASP A 317 -0.24 12.88 -17.67
N THR A 318 0.38 13.60 -18.62
CA THR A 318 -0.35 14.43 -19.61
C THR A 318 -0.81 13.67 -20.86
N THR A 319 -0.38 12.42 -21.03
CA THR A 319 -0.74 11.61 -22.20
C THR A 319 -1.95 10.75 -21.85
N PRO A 320 -3.15 10.97 -22.43
CA PRO A 320 -4.27 10.08 -22.18
C PRO A 320 -3.88 8.67 -22.59
N SER A 321 -4.06 7.71 -21.68
CA SER A 321 -3.74 6.31 -21.94
C SER A 321 -4.37 5.88 -23.28
N PRO A 322 -3.61 5.30 -24.23
CA PRO A 322 -4.21 4.81 -25.46
C PRO A 322 -5.25 3.77 -25.05
N LYS A 323 -6.53 4.09 -25.27
CA LYS A 323 -7.65 3.15 -25.12
C LYS A 323 -7.20 1.85 -25.75
N CYS A 324 -7.14 0.78 -24.96
CA CYS A 324 -6.74 -0.54 -25.42
C CYS A 324 -7.35 -0.80 -26.80
N LEU A 325 -6.52 -1.05 -27.79
CA LEU A 325 -6.95 -1.57 -29.08
C LEU A 325 -7.88 -2.76 -28.80
N PRO A 326 -9.09 -2.82 -29.37
CA PRO A 326 -9.93 -4.00 -29.25
C PRO A 326 -9.19 -5.15 -29.95
N SER A 327 -8.60 -6.06 -29.18
CA SER A 327 -8.09 -7.31 -29.71
C SER A 327 -9.25 -8.06 -30.37
N ALA A 328 -9.04 -8.43 -31.61
CA ALA A 328 -10.00 -9.08 -32.49
C ALA A 328 -10.69 -10.29 -31.84
N THR A 329 -11.92 -10.53 -32.30
CA THR A 329 -12.85 -11.65 -32.04
C THR A 329 -13.89 -11.45 -30.93
N CYS A 330 -14.95 -10.70 -31.26
CA CYS A 330 -16.29 -11.11 -30.86
C CYS A 330 -17.30 -10.61 -31.91
N GLY A 331 -18.11 -11.53 -32.42
CA GLY A 331 -19.02 -11.32 -33.54
C GLY A 331 -20.10 -10.28 -33.26
N SER A 332 -20.51 -9.66 -34.35
CA SER A 332 -21.76 -8.94 -34.58
C SER A 332 -22.92 -9.27 -33.63
N SER A 333 -23.40 -8.26 -32.90
CA SER A 333 -24.82 -7.92 -32.91
C SER A 333 -25.01 -6.48 -32.42
N GLY A 334 -25.42 -5.61 -33.35
CA GLY A 334 -25.69 -4.22 -33.05
C GLY A 334 -26.96 -4.06 -32.23
N ARG A 335 -26.94 -3.14 -31.26
CA ARG A 335 -28.14 -2.41 -30.86
C ARG A 335 -27.84 -0.93 -30.73
N ARG A 336 -28.52 -0.21 -31.62
CA ARG A 336 -28.64 1.22 -31.85
C ARG A 336 -29.22 1.87 -30.58
N TRP A 337 -28.50 2.80 -29.96
CA TRP A 337 -29.08 3.72 -28.98
C TRP A 337 -29.58 4.95 -29.73
N THR A 338 -30.88 5.02 -29.97
CA THR A 338 -31.55 6.24 -30.42
C THR A 338 -31.70 7.20 -29.24
N SER A 339 -31.27 8.43 -29.47
CA SER A 339 -31.46 9.61 -28.63
C SER A 339 -32.92 9.82 -28.23
N GLY A 340 -33.21 9.81 -26.93
CA GLY A 340 -34.47 10.33 -26.39
C GLY A 340 -34.45 11.84 -26.42
N ALA A 341 -35.12 12.42 -27.42
CA ALA A 341 -35.47 13.82 -27.46
C ALA A 341 -36.78 14.02 -26.68
N SER A 342 -36.76 15.10 -25.90
CA SER A 342 -37.85 15.73 -25.16
C SER A 342 -39.15 15.82 -25.97
N GLN A 343 -40.28 15.47 -25.36
CA GLN A 343 -41.54 16.19 -25.56
C GLN A 343 -42.37 16.19 -24.28
N GLU A 344 -42.65 17.41 -23.83
CA GLU A 344 -43.70 17.79 -22.90
C GLU A 344 -45.06 17.29 -23.42
N HIS A 345 -45.94 16.84 -22.53
CA HIS A 345 -47.38 17.11 -22.66
C HIS A 345 -48.11 17.06 -21.31
N THR A 346 -48.92 18.10 -21.15
CA THR A 346 -49.72 18.62 -20.04
C THR A 346 -50.84 17.66 -19.59
N PRO A 347 -51.35 17.76 -18.34
CA PRO A 347 -52.41 16.88 -17.83
C PRO A 347 -53.83 17.46 -17.99
N ALA A 348 -54.81 16.57 -18.19
CA ALA A 348 -56.26 16.68 -17.90
C ALA A 348 -56.90 15.36 -18.37
N ALA A 349 -57.88 14.72 -17.72
CA ALA A 349 -58.74 15.03 -16.59
C ALA A 349 -59.12 13.71 -15.89
#